data_AF-A0AAV7K9N7-F1
#
_entry.id   AF-A0AAV7K9N7-F1
#
_cell.length_a   1.000
_cell.length_b   1.000
_cell.length_c   1.000
_cell.angle_alpha   90.00
_cell.angle_beta   90.00
_cell.angle_gamma   90.00
#
_symmetry.space_group_name_H-M   'P 1'
#
loop_
_entity.id
_entity.type
_entity.pdbx_description
1 polymer ?
#
loop_
_entity_poly.entity_id
_entity_poly.type
_entity_poly.pdbx_seq_one_letter_code
_entity_poly.pdbx_strand_id
1 'polypeptide(L)'
;MPNKEEKKHFLKKRRDSSKKAGKRSNLSNSVDVTFLMASTSTDFKIEQRAYVKIRTLLKISPTDVHKDLEEFYKDTALPYSTVVDWARRFREGRVSIEDEARIGRPVSSASDKNILEVSALLEEDPHITLVEIADGVGISTGTAQAIVHDNMIF
;
A
#
# COMPACT_ATOMS: atom_id res chain seq x y z
N MET A 1 -29.90 26.27 -46.72
CA MET A 1 -28.56 25.74 -46.36
C MET A 1 -27.64 26.94 -46.12
N PRO A 2 -27.17 27.21 -44.90
CA PRO A 2 -26.44 28.46 -44.57
C PRO A 2 -24.99 28.45 -45.08
N ASN A 3 -24.51 29.64 -45.49
CA ASN A 3 -23.28 29.89 -46.25
C ASN A 3 -22.01 29.75 -45.37
N LYS A 4 -20.87 29.37 -45.99
CA LYS A 4 -19.51 29.30 -45.43
C LYS A 4 -19.11 30.55 -44.60
N GLU A 5 -19.64 31.73 -44.91
CA GLU A 5 -19.40 32.99 -44.17
C GLU A 5 -20.06 32.98 -42.77
N GLU A 6 -21.29 32.49 -42.65
CA GLU A 6 -22.05 32.45 -41.38
C GLU A 6 -21.44 31.45 -40.39
N LYS A 7 -20.88 30.34 -40.90
CA LYS A 7 -20.18 29.34 -40.07
C LYS A 7 -18.90 29.91 -39.44
N LYS A 8 -18.20 30.82 -40.12
CA LYS A 8 -17.00 31.49 -39.57
C LYS A 8 -17.34 32.42 -38.41
N HIS A 9 -18.48 33.12 -38.49
CA HIS A 9 -18.94 33.97 -37.38
C HIS A 9 -19.27 33.15 -36.13
N PHE A 10 -19.88 31.96 -36.29
CA PHE A 10 -20.24 31.08 -35.18
C PHE A 10 -19.03 30.49 -34.45
N LEU A 11 -17.96 30.15 -35.19
CA LEU A 11 -16.72 29.64 -34.59
C LEU A 11 -15.91 30.71 -33.84
N LYS A 12 -15.98 31.98 -34.27
CA LYS A 12 -15.24 33.04 -33.59
C LYS A 12 -15.85 33.40 -32.23
N LYS A 13 -17.18 33.34 -32.10
CA LYS A 13 -17.90 33.62 -30.84
C LYS A 13 -17.58 32.62 -29.72
N ARG A 14 -17.22 31.36 -30.05
CA ARG A 14 -16.81 30.35 -29.06
C ARG A 14 -15.39 30.56 -28.52
N ARG A 15 -14.49 31.16 -29.30
CA ARG A 15 -13.09 31.33 -28.91
C ARG A 15 -12.88 32.49 -27.93
N ASP A 16 -13.75 33.51 -27.97
CA ASP A 16 -13.70 34.65 -27.06
C ASP A 16 -14.34 34.39 -25.68
N SER A 17 -15.29 33.45 -25.58
CA SER A 17 -15.89 33.04 -24.30
C SER A 17 -14.93 32.23 -23.41
N SER A 18 -13.90 31.59 -23.97
CA SER A 18 -12.94 30.78 -23.20
C SER A 18 -11.86 31.61 -22.49
N LYS A 19 -11.72 32.91 -22.79
CA LYS A 19 -10.66 33.76 -22.21
C LYS A 19 -11.08 34.53 -20.95
N LYS A 20 -12.28 34.28 -20.41
CA LYS A 20 -12.79 34.97 -19.21
C LYS A 20 -13.22 33.98 -18.12
N ALA A 21 -12.28 33.19 -17.62
CA ALA A 21 -12.43 32.45 -16.36
C ALA A 21 -11.08 32.27 -15.65
N GLY A 22 -10.30 33.35 -15.57
CA GLY A 22 -9.12 33.43 -14.70
C GLY A 22 -9.44 34.25 -13.45
N LYS A 23 -9.93 33.58 -12.39
CA LYS A 23 -9.77 33.94 -10.96
C LYS A 23 -10.67 33.06 -10.10
N ARG A 24 -10.08 32.09 -9.40
CA ARG A 24 -10.55 31.66 -8.08
C ARG A 24 -9.33 31.41 -7.20
N SER A 25 -9.19 32.27 -6.20
CA SER A 25 -8.26 32.21 -5.10
C SER A 25 -8.58 31.06 -4.15
N ASN A 26 -7.51 30.50 -3.57
CA ASN A 26 -7.34 29.88 -2.25
C ASN A 26 -8.51 29.08 -1.64
N LEU A 27 -8.26 27.80 -1.35
CA LEU A 27 -8.60 27.28 -0.02
C LEU A 27 -7.70 26.10 0.35
N SER A 28 -6.94 26.32 1.43
CA SER A 28 -6.36 25.28 2.27
C SER A 28 -7.42 24.20 2.55
N ASN A 29 -7.29 23.05 1.89
CA ASN A 29 -7.79 21.78 2.40
C ASN A 29 -6.60 20.82 2.34
N SER A 30 -5.84 20.82 3.44
CA SER A 30 -4.73 19.92 3.70
C SER A 30 -5.26 18.51 3.95
N VAL A 31 -5.68 17.84 2.87
CA VAL A 31 -5.57 16.39 2.77
C VAL A 31 -4.50 16.16 1.72
N ASP A 32 -3.36 15.64 2.18
CA ASP A 32 -2.16 15.47 1.38
C ASP A 32 -2.49 14.70 0.09
N VAL A 33 -2.36 15.37 -1.06
CA VAL A 33 -2.68 14.79 -2.38
C VAL A 33 -1.82 13.55 -2.65
N THR A 34 -0.66 13.43 -1.99
CA THR A 34 0.17 12.21 -2.07
C THR A 34 -0.49 11.01 -1.37
N PHE A 35 -1.21 11.21 -0.27
CA PHE A 35 -1.93 10.14 0.45
C PHE A 35 -3.12 9.59 -0.34
N LEU A 36 -3.81 10.46 -1.11
CA LEU A 36 -4.91 10.05 -1.97
C LEU A 36 -4.43 9.27 -3.20
N MET A 37 -3.31 9.68 -3.81
CA MET A 37 -2.68 8.97 -4.94
C MET A 37 -2.14 7.58 -4.56
N ALA A 38 -1.70 7.39 -3.31
CA ALA A 38 -1.31 6.08 -2.79
C ALA A 38 -2.51 5.12 -2.60
N SER A 39 -3.68 5.66 -2.22
CA SER A 39 -4.90 4.88 -2.02
C SER A 39 -5.61 4.47 -3.32
N THR A 40 -5.40 5.18 -4.42
CA THR A 40 -5.90 4.78 -5.75
C THR A 40 -4.97 3.80 -6.48
N SER A 41 -3.68 3.73 -6.10
CA SER A 41 -2.68 2.86 -6.73
C SER A 41 -2.82 1.38 -6.34
N THR A 42 -3.39 1.09 -5.17
CA THR A 42 -3.68 -0.28 -4.71
C THR A 42 -4.81 -0.93 -5.49
N ASP A 43 -5.79 -0.14 -5.94
CA ASP A 43 -7.02 -0.63 -6.57
C ASP A 43 -6.75 -1.27 -7.94
N PHE A 44 -5.93 -0.61 -8.75
CA PHE A 44 -5.59 -1.07 -10.09
C PHE A 44 -4.77 -2.37 -10.12
N LYS A 45 -3.90 -2.58 -9.13
CA LYS A 45 -3.12 -3.82 -9.00
C LYS A 45 -4.01 -4.98 -8.56
N ILE A 46 -4.99 -4.71 -7.70
CA ILE A 46 -5.97 -5.72 -7.25
C ILE A 46 -6.82 -6.17 -8.44
N GLU A 47 -7.29 -5.24 -9.28
CA GLU A 47 -8.04 -5.54 -10.50
C GLU A 47 -7.25 -6.43 -11.47
N GLN A 48 -6.00 -6.05 -11.77
CA GLN A 48 -5.12 -6.85 -12.63
C GLN A 48 -4.85 -8.25 -12.05
N ARG A 49 -4.64 -8.37 -10.73
CA ARG A 49 -4.47 -9.68 -10.07
C ARG A 49 -5.74 -10.54 -10.13
N ALA A 50 -6.91 -9.93 -10.02
CA ALA A 50 -8.18 -10.63 -10.21
C ALA A 50 -8.33 -11.14 -11.65
N TYR A 51 -7.94 -10.34 -12.66
CA TYR A 51 -7.88 -10.77 -14.05
C TYR A 51 -6.92 -11.96 -14.24
N VAL A 52 -5.71 -11.88 -13.69
CA VAL A 52 -4.73 -12.98 -13.72
C VAL A 52 -5.31 -14.24 -13.07
N LYS A 53 -6.01 -14.12 -11.94
CA LYS A 53 -6.67 -15.24 -11.26
C LYS A 53 -7.66 -15.95 -12.18
N ILE A 54 -8.60 -15.21 -12.75
CA ILE A 54 -9.64 -15.77 -13.63
C ILE A 54 -9.00 -16.46 -14.84
N ARG A 55 -8.05 -15.79 -15.51
CA ARG A 55 -7.35 -16.36 -16.68
C ARG A 55 -6.53 -17.60 -16.34
N THR A 56 -5.91 -17.63 -15.16
CA THR A 56 -5.15 -18.80 -14.68
C THR A 56 -6.08 -19.99 -14.44
N LEU A 57 -7.27 -19.77 -13.84
CA LEU A 57 -8.28 -20.81 -13.64
C LEU A 57 -8.83 -21.34 -14.97
N LEU A 58 -8.89 -20.48 -15.99
CA LEU A 58 -9.21 -20.85 -17.38
C LEU A 58 -8.04 -21.52 -18.12
N LYS A 59 -6.89 -21.76 -17.45
CA LYS A 59 -5.69 -22.41 -18.00
C LYS A 59 -5.07 -21.65 -19.18
N ILE A 60 -5.24 -20.33 -19.24
CA ILE A 60 -4.56 -19.47 -20.21
C ILE A 60 -3.09 -19.32 -19.80
N SER A 61 -2.19 -19.22 -20.79
CA SER A 61 -0.76 -19.08 -20.54
C SER A 61 -0.44 -17.70 -19.90
N PRO A 62 0.50 -17.61 -18.95
CA PRO A 62 0.91 -16.32 -18.38
C PRO A 62 1.41 -15.32 -19.42
N THR A 63 1.98 -15.80 -20.53
CA THR A 63 2.43 -14.97 -21.65
C THR A 63 1.27 -14.26 -22.33
N ASP A 64 0.18 -14.96 -22.61
CA ASP A 64 -1.00 -14.37 -23.24
C ASP A 64 -1.71 -13.41 -22.28
N VAL A 65 -1.81 -13.78 -20.99
CA VAL A 65 -2.35 -12.89 -19.96
C VAL A 65 -1.55 -11.59 -19.87
N HIS A 66 -0.22 -11.66 -19.95
CA HIS A 66 0.61 -10.45 -19.91
C HIS A 66 0.41 -9.55 -21.14
N LYS A 67 0.29 -10.12 -22.34
CA LYS A 67 -0.03 -9.36 -23.56
C LYS A 67 -1.37 -8.62 -23.44
N ASP A 68 -2.40 -9.31 -22.95
CA ASP A 68 -3.70 -8.68 -22.68
C ASP A 68 -3.53 -7.50 -21.72
N LEU A 69 -2.81 -7.70 -20.60
CA LEU A 69 -2.57 -6.64 -19.62
C LEU A 69 -1.81 -5.45 -20.22
N GLU A 70 -0.80 -5.67 -21.06
CA GLU A 70 -0.08 -4.61 -21.76
C GLU A 70 -0.98 -3.83 -22.73
N GLU A 71 -1.89 -4.50 -23.43
CA GLU A 71 -2.82 -3.86 -24.37
C GLU A 71 -3.81 -2.93 -23.65
N PHE A 72 -4.40 -3.39 -22.54
CA PHE A 72 -5.41 -2.62 -21.80
C PHE A 72 -4.81 -1.57 -20.88
N TYR A 73 -3.74 -1.91 -20.15
CA TYR A 73 -3.21 -1.09 -19.05
C TYR A 73 -1.91 -0.37 -19.42
N LYS A 74 -1.22 -0.75 -20.50
CA LYS A 74 -0.02 -0.06 -21.02
C LYS A 74 1.03 0.12 -19.92
N ASP A 75 1.43 1.37 -19.64
CA ASP A 75 2.51 1.71 -18.70
C ASP A 75 2.22 1.31 -17.25
N THR A 76 0.97 1.02 -16.91
CA THR A 76 0.57 0.59 -15.58
C THR A 76 0.35 -0.92 -15.47
N ALA A 77 0.57 -1.67 -16.56
CA ALA A 77 0.43 -3.13 -16.58
C ALA A 77 1.38 -3.82 -15.59
N LEU A 78 0.93 -4.93 -15.02
CA LEU A 78 1.77 -5.75 -14.16
C LEU A 78 2.96 -6.30 -14.95
N PRO A 79 4.19 -6.22 -14.42
CA PRO A 79 5.35 -6.83 -15.04
C PRO A 79 5.15 -8.33 -15.24
N TYR A 80 5.68 -8.88 -16.34
CA TYR A 80 5.59 -10.31 -16.66
C TYR A 80 5.96 -11.23 -15.48
N SER A 81 7.04 -10.92 -14.76
CA SER A 81 7.48 -11.68 -13.57
C SER A 81 6.41 -11.75 -12.48
N THR A 82 5.67 -10.65 -12.28
CA THR A 82 4.57 -10.57 -11.32
C THR A 82 3.39 -11.42 -11.79
N VAL A 83 3.05 -11.37 -13.08
CA VAL A 83 1.98 -12.21 -13.67
C VAL A 83 2.28 -13.69 -13.48
N VAL A 84 3.53 -14.11 -13.75
CA VAL A 84 3.96 -15.51 -13.56
C VAL A 84 3.88 -15.94 -12.10
N ASP A 85 4.34 -15.11 -11.17
CA ASP A 85 4.29 -15.42 -9.74
C ASP A 85 2.85 -15.56 -9.23
N TRP A 86 1.96 -14.63 -9.59
CA TRP A 86 0.54 -14.72 -9.25
C TRP A 86 -0.14 -15.93 -9.88
N ALA A 87 0.10 -16.20 -11.17
CA ALA A 87 -0.43 -17.38 -11.84
C ALA A 87 0.02 -18.69 -11.18
N ARG A 88 1.29 -18.76 -10.73
CA ARG A 88 1.79 -19.89 -9.94
C ARG A 88 1.02 -20.05 -8.63
N ARG A 89 0.91 -18.97 -7.83
CA ARG A 89 0.22 -18.99 -6.53
C ARG A 89 -1.24 -19.41 -6.66
N PHE A 90 -1.94 -18.94 -7.70
CA PHE A 90 -3.33 -19.33 -7.95
C PHE A 90 -3.46 -20.81 -8.37
N ARG A 91 -2.48 -21.33 -9.13
CA ARG A 91 -2.43 -22.77 -9.46
C ARG A 91 -2.18 -23.65 -8.23
N GLU A 92 -1.43 -23.14 -7.26
CA GLU A 92 -1.17 -23.77 -5.97
C GLU A 92 -2.35 -23.67 -4.98
N GLY A 93 -3.46 -23.04 -5.38
CA GLY A 93 -4.70 -23.00 -4.59
C GLY A 93 -4.90 -21.73 -3.76
N ARG A 94 -4.06 -20.70 -3.92
CA ARG A 94 -4.29 -19.40 -3.27
C ARG A 94 -5.63 -18.80 -3.73
N VAL A 95 -6.44 -18.31 -2.79
CA VAL A 95 -7.73 -17.65 -3.10
C VAL A 95 -7.63 -16.13 -3.03
N SER A 96 -6.80 -15.58 -2.13
CA SER A 96 -6.68 -14.13 -1.96
C SER A 96 -5.92 -13.48 -3.12
N ILE A 97 -6.46 -12.35 -3.61
CA ILE A 97 -5.85 -11.45 -4.60
C ILE A 97 -5.03 -10.33 -3.96
N GLU A 98 -5.16 -10.18 -2.64
CA GLU A 98 -4.42 -9.21 -1.86
C GLU A 98 -3.05 -9.77 -1.46
N ASP A 99 -2.12 -8.83 -1.26
CA ASP A 99 -0.86 -9.19 -0.65
C ASP A 99 -1.13 -9.68 0.77
N GLU A 100 -0.43 -10.73 1.18
CA GLU A 100 -0.44 -11.12 2.59
C GLU A 100 0.14 -9.97 3.42
N ALA A 101 -0.39 -9.82 4.63
CA ALA A 101 0.18 -8.92 5.61
C ALA A 101 1.68 -9.20 5.68
N ARG A 102 2.49 -8.21 5.32
CA ARG A 102 3.94 -8.32 5.44
C ARG A 102 4.23 -8.38 6.92
N ILE A 103 4.53 -9.58 7.41
CA ILE A 103 5.19 -9.74 8.70
C ILE A 103 6.60 -9.20 8.49
N GLY A 104 6.77 -7.90 8.71
CA GLY A 104 8.09 -7.28 8.73
C GLY A 104 8.93 -7.92 9.82
N ARG A 105 10.26 -7.75 9.74
CA ARG A 105 11.12 -8.02 10.90
C ARG A 105 10.54 -7.24 12.08
N PRO A 106 10.21 -7.88 13.22
CA PRO A 106 9.85 -7.13 14.41
C PRO A 106 11.00 -6.18 14.69
N VAL A 107 10.72 -4.87 14.65
CA VAL A 107 11.69 -3.83 14.96
C VAL A 107 11.99 -3.86 16.47
N SER A 108 11.08 -4.43 17.25
CA SER A 108 11.25 -4.63 18.68
C SER A 108 12.12 -5.86 18.96
N SER A 109 13.17 -5.65 19.74
CA SER A 109 13.86 -6.74 20.44
C SER A 109 13.00 -7.34 21.59
N ALA A 110 11.82 -6.76 21.81
CA ALA A 110 10.76 -7.22 22.69
C ALA A 110 9.89 -8.26 21.98
N SER A 111 10.12 -9.54 22.27
CA SER A 111 9.15 -10.60 21.97
C SER A 111 8.07 -10.61 23.05
N ASP A 112 6.86 -11.06 22.74
CA ASP A 112 5.76 -11.17 23.72
C ASP A 112 6.18 -11.95 24.97
N LYS A 113 7.00 -12.99 24.79
CA LYS A 113 7.58 -13.77 25.89
C LYS A 113 8.44 -12.88 26.80
N ASN A 114 9.38 -12.14 26.23
CA ASN A 114 10.29 -11.29 27.02
C ASN A 114 9.52 -10.16 27.72
N ILE A 115 8.48 -9.61 27.09
CA ILE A 115 7.62 -8.59 27.71
C ILE A 115 6.92 -9.16 28.95
N LEU A 116 6.36 -10.37 28.85
CA LEU A 116 5.68 -11.02 29.98
C LEU A 116 6.65 -11.35 31.12
N GLU A 117 7.85 -11.86 30.82
CA GLU A 117 8.85 -12.17 31.85
C GLU A 117 9.38 -10.90 32.54
N VAL A 118 9.62 -9.82 31.79
CA VAL A 118 9.98 -8.51 32.37
C VAL A 118 8.86 -7.96 33.25
N SER A 119 7.59 -8.10 32.82
CA SER A 119 6.41 -7.68 33.60
C SER A 119 6.33 -8.43 34.92
N ALA A 120 6.52 -9.75 34.90
CA ALA A 120 6.48 -10.58 36.10
C ALA A 120 7.55 -10.18 37.12
N LEU A 121 8.77 -9.87 36.65
CA LEU A 121 9.86 -9.41 37.52
C LEU A 121 9.57 -8.05 38.16
N LEU A 122 8.98 -7.11 37.41
CA LEU A 122 8.58 -5.80 37.93
C LEU A 122 7.39 -5.86 38.89
N GLU A 123 6.47 -6.82 38.68
CA GLU A 123 5.37 -7.09 39.62
C GLU A 123 5.87 -7.71 40.93
N GLU A 124 6.90 -8.57 40.87
CA GLU A 124 7.52 -9.18 42.04
C GLU A 124 8.37 -8.18 42.85
N ASP A 125 9.20 -7.39 42.18
CA ASP A 125 9.98 -6.31 42.78
C ASP A 125 10.00 -5.05 41.90
N PRO A 126 9.22 -4.00 42.26
CA PRO A 126 9.21 -2.74 41.53
C PRO A 126 10.54 -1.98 41.53
N HIS A 127 11.50 -2.33 42.41
CA HIS A 127 12.80 -1.66 42.51
C HIS A 127 13.94 -2.43 41.79
N ILE A 128 13.61 -3.52 41.08
CA ILE A 128 14.58 -4.32 40.34
C ILE A 128 15.30 -3.48 39.27
N THR A 129 16.61 -3.69 39.12
CA THR A 129 17.41 -2.92 38.17
C THR A 129 17.33 -3.49 36.74
N LEU A 130 17.58 -2.65 35.74
CA LEU A 130 17.60 -3.07 34.32
C LEU A 130 18.63 -4.17 34.03
N VAL A 131 19.73 -4.24 34.80
CA VAL A 131 20.75 -5.29 34.66
C VAL A 131 20.21 -6.62 35.17
N GLU A 132 19.57 -6.62 36.34
CA GLU A 132 18.97 -7.82 36.92
C GLU A 132 17.80 -8.34 36.07
N ILE A 133 16.99 -7.45 35.51
CA ILE A 133 15.96 -7.81 34.53
C ILE A 133 16.58 -8.48 33.30
N ALA A 134 17.65 -7.87 32.76
CA ALA A 134 18.32 -8.37 31.57
C ALA A 134 18.93 -9.76 31.80
N ASP A 135 19.58 -9.96 32.94
CA ASP A 135 20.17 -11.24 33.34
C ASP A 135 19.10 -12.30 33.64
N GLY A 136 17.99 -11.90 34.28
CA GLY A 136 16.88 -12.80 34.61
C GLY A 136 16.13 -13.33 33.39
N VAL A 137 15.96 -12.50 32.36
CA VAL A 137 15.27 -12.84 31.10
C VAL A 137 16.24 -13.34 30.02
N GLY A 138 17.55 -13.15 30.20
CA GLY A 138 18.58 -13.54 29.23
C GLY A 138 18.61 -12.68 27.97
N ILE A 139 18.36 -11.38 28.13
CA ILE A 139 18.33 -10.38 27.05
C ILE A 139 19.41 -9.30 27.26
N SER A 140 19.66 -8.49 26.23
CA SER A 140 20.56 -7.35 26.41
C SER A 140 19.93 -6.28 27.30
N THR A 141 20.73 -5.55 28.08
CA THR A 141 20.26 -4.44 28.91
C THR A 141 19.55 -3.37 28.09
N GLY A 142 19.99 -3.11 26.85
CA GLY A 142 19.30 -2.18 25.94
C GLY A 142 17.92 -2.68 25.50
N THR A 143 17.75 -3.99 25.34
CA THR A 143 16.44 -4.61 25.09
C THR A 143 15.54 -4.53 26.32
N ALA A 144 16.05 -4.84 27.51
CA ALA A 144 15.31 -4.68 28.76
C ALA A 144 14.84 -3.24 28.95
N GLN A 145 15.72 -2.26 28.72
CA GLN A 145 15.39 -0.84 28.79
C GLN A 145 14.29 -0.45 27.80
N ALA A 146 14.40 -0.91 26.54
CA ALA A 146 13.37 -0.66 25.54
C ALA A 146 12.02 -1.30 25.93
N ILE A 147 12.03 -2.51 26.47
CA ILE A 147 10.80 -3.18 26.95
C ILE A 147 10.14 -2.37 28.06
N VAL A 148 10.90 -2.02 29.10
CA VAL A 148 10.37 -1.25 30.24
C VAL A 148 9.85 0.11 29.80
N HIS A 149 10.60 0.83 28.96
CA HIS A 149 10.22 2.15 28.48
C HIS A 149 9.00 2.12 27.55
N ASP A 150 8.95 1.20 26.59
CA ASP A 150 7.94 1.22 25.53
C ASP A 150 6.66 0.45 25.90
N ASN A 151 6.73 -0.51 26.83
CA ASN A 151 5.61 -1.40 27.14
C ASN A 151 5.09 -1.27 28.58
N MET A 152 5.87 -0.69 29.49
CA MET A 152 5.56 -0.68 30.93
C MET A 152 5.50 0.75 31.48
N ILE A 153 4.80 1.64 30.76
CA ILE A 153 4.62 3.05 31.13
C ILE A 153 4.19 3.15 32.60
N PHE A 154 5.08 3.63 33.46
CA PHE A 154 4.80 4.10 34.82
C PHE A 154 4.95 5.62 34.86
#